data_AF-A0A976H428-F1
#
_entry.id   AF-A0A976H428-F1
#
_cell.length_a   1.000
_cell.length_b   1.000
_cell.length_c   1.000
_cell.angle_alpha   90.00
_cell.angle_beta   90.00
_cell.angle_gamma   90.00
#
_symmetry.space_group_name_H-M   'P 1'
#
loop_
_entity.id
_entity.type
_entity.pdbx_description
1 polymer ?
#
loop_
_entity_poly.entity_id
_entity_poly.type
_entity_poly.pdbx_seq_one_letter_code
_entity_poly.pdbx_strand_id
1 'polypeptide(L)' 'MEKVNASLEHHEQLNKLVVMLEEWTIDNGKLTPTLKIKRKALDQAFQEFYARWSEDRERILFFN' A
#
# COMPACT_ATOMS: atom_id res chain seq x y z
N MET A 1 -8.44 5.71 10.30
CA MET A 1 -9.27 5.00 9.30
C MET A 1 -10.75 5.18 9.55
N GLU A 2 -11.22 5.11 10.80
CA GLU A 2 -12.66 5.14 11.14
C GLU A 2 -13.43 6.30 10.50
N LYS A 3 -12.92 7.53 10.58
CA LYS A 3 -13.55 8.71 9.95
C LYS A 3 -13.73 8.56 8.43
N VAL A 4 -12.77 7.93 7.74
CA VAL A 4 -12.84 7.73 6.27
C VAL A 4 -13.78 6.57 5.95
N ASN A 5 -13.66 5.45 6.65
CA ASN A 5 -14.51 4.28 6.43
C ASN A 5 -15.98 4.56 6.77
N ALA A 6 -16.28 5.51 7.65
CA ALA A 6 -17.65 5.91 7.98
C ALA A 6 -18.42 6.50 6.79
N SER A 7 -17.74 7.00 5.75
CA SER A 7 -18.36 7.54 4.54
C SER A 7 -18.29 6.60 3.33
N LEU A 8 -17.82 5.36 3.52
CA LEU A 8 -17.59 4.39 2.44
C LEU A 8 -18.51 3.19 2.58
N GLU A 9 -18.98 2.67 1.44
CA GLU A 9 -19.69 1.40 1.39
C GLU A 9 -18.79 0.27 1.91
N HIS A 10 -19.37 -0.80 2.44
CA HIS A 10 -18.60 -1.85 3.12
C HIS A 10 -17.45 -2.43 2.27
N HIS A 11 -17.66 -2.59 0.97
CA HIS A 11 -16.67 -3.12 0.03
C HIS A 11 -15.57 -2.10 -0.37
N GLU A 12 -15.76 -0.82 -0.05
CA GLU A 12 -14.80 0.27 -0.32
C GLU A 12 -13.97 0.62 0.92
N GLN A 13 -14.33 0.11 2.09
CA GLN A 13 -13.66 0.43 3.36
C GLN A 13 -12.21 -0.04 3.35
N LEU A 14 -11.32 0.83 3.85
CA LEU A 14 -9.92 0.53 4.01
C LEU A 14 -9.74 -0.53 5.13
N ASN A 15 -9.22 -1.70 4.77
CA ASN A 15 -8.90 -2.76 5.72
C ASN A 15 -7.51 -2.59 6.35
N LYS A 16 -6.50 -2.31 5.52
CA LYS A 16 -5.09 -2.21 5.90
C LYS A 16 -4.41 -1.00 5.29
N LEU A 17 -3.44 -0.45 6.01
CA LEU A 17 -2.49 0.54 5.51
C LEU A 17 -1.08 0.04 5.78
N VAL A 18 -0.26 -0.01 4.74
CA VAL A 18 1.16 -0.33 4.86
C VAL A 18 1.95 0.92 4.55
N VAL A 19 2.74 1.37 5.51
CA VAL A 19 3.61 2.54 5.41
C VAL A 19 5.00 2.05 5.04
N MET A 20 5.43 2.40 3.83
CA MET A 20 6.77 2.07 3.35
C MET A 20 7.76 3.08 3.90
N LEU A 21 8.84 2.61 4.53
CA LEU A 21 9.95 3.48 4.93
C LEU A 21 10.82 3.88 3.74
N GLU A 22 10.90 3.01 2.72
CA GLU A 22 11.59 3.31 1.47
C GLU A 22 10.78 4.30 0.62
N GLU A 23 11.45 5.35 0.14
CA GLU A 23 10.86 6.30 -0.80
C GLU A 23 10.64 5.66 -2.19
N TRP A 24 9.51 5.99 -2.82
CA TRP A 24 9.26 5.61 -4.21
C TRP A 24 9.68 6.76 -5.12
N THR A 25 10.65 6.51 -6.00
CA THR A 25 11.23 7.53 -6.86
C THR A 25 11.14 7.13 -8.33
N ILE A 26 11.47 8.07 -9.22
CA ILE A 26 11.63 7.76 -10.65
C ILE A 26 12.87 6.87 -10.83
N ASP A 27 13.94 7.17 -10.10
CA ASP A 27 15.24 6.51 -10.21
C ASP A 27 15.22 5.04 -9.77
N ASN A 28 14.50 4.71 -8.68
CA ASN A 28 14.29 3.31 -8.28
C ASN A 28 13.19 2.61 -9.08
N GLY A 29 12.67 3.27 -10.13
CA GLY A 29 11.75 2.67 -11.07
C GLY A 29 10.33 2.46 -10.54
N LYS A 30 9.99 2.96 -9.34
CA LYS A 30 8.65 2.80 -8.74
C LYS A 30 7.65 3.85 -9.20
N LEU A 31 8.13 5.00 -9.67
CA LEU A 31 7.30 6.06 -10.26
C LEU A 31 7.53 6.21 -11.77
N THR A 32 6.52 6.71 -12.48
CA THR A 32 6.66 7.26 -13.83
C THR A 32 7.36 8.61 -13.77
N PRO A 33 7.92 9.11 -14.90
CA PRO A 33 8.47 10.48 -14.94
C PRO A 33 7.47 11.58 -14.52
N THR A 34 6.17 11.29 -14.61
CA THR A 34 5.06 12.16 -14.17
C THR A 34 4.56 11.85 -12.75
N LEU A 35 5.35 11.15 -11.93
CA LEU A 35 5.07 10.81 -10.53
C LEU A 35 3.87 9.88 -10.28
N LYS A 36 3.37 9.19 -11.32
CA LYS A 36 2.36 8.15 -11.14
C LYS A 36 3.02 6.86 -10.66
N ILE A 37 2.33 6.11 -9.80
CA ILE A 37 2.80 4.80 -9.34
C ILE A 37 2.86 3.80 -10.50
N LYS A 38 3.97 3.06 -10.59
CA LYS A 38 4.11 1.90 -11.47
C LYS A 38 3.69 0.62 -10.73
N ARG A 39 2.39 0.31 -10.79
CA ARG A 39 1.78 -0.85 -10.11
C ARG A 39 2.56 -2.16 -10.30
N LYS A 40 2.91 -2.50 -11.56
CA LYS A 40 3.69 -3.71 -11.87
C LYS A 40 5.03 -3.79 -11.11
N ALA A 41 5.74 -2.67 -10.95
CA ALA A 41 7.01 -2.65 -10.25
C ALA A 41 6.82 -2.87 -8.74
N LEU A 42 5.76 -2.29 -8.16
CA LEU A 42 5.41 -2.52 -6.76
C LEU A 42 4.93 -3.95 -6.51
N ASP A 43 4.08 -4.49 -7.38
CA ASP A 43 3.60 -5.87 -7.26
C ASP A 43 4.77 -6.85 -7.32
N GLN A 44 5.71 -6.67 -8.24
CA GLN A 44 6.92 -7.49 -8.29
C GLN A 44 7.74 -7.43 -7.01
N ALA A 45 7.84 -6.26 -6.37
CA ALA A 45 8.61 -6.08 -5.14
C ALA A 45 7.89 -6.59 -3.88
N PHE A 46 6.56 -6.54 -3.84
CA PHE A 46 5.82 -6.68 -2.58
C PHE A 46 4.71 -7.75 -2.56
N GLN A 47 4.37 -8.36 -3.69
CA GLN A 47 3.27 -9.34 -3.78
C GLN A 47 3.36 -10.47 -2.75
N GLU A 48 4.57 -10.92 -2.42
CA GLU A 48 4.80 -12.02 -1.47
C GLU A 48 4.36 -11.65 -0.04
N PHE A 49 4.28 -10.35 0.27
CA PHE A 49 3.88 -9.87 1.59
C PHE A 49 2.38 -9.57 1.70
N TYR A 50 1.64 -9.49 0.58
CA TYR A 50 0.23 -9.07 0.59
C TYR A 50 -0.65 -9.95 1.48
N ALA A 51 -0.49 -11.28 1.41
CA ALA A 51 -1.23 -12.21 2.25
C ALA A 51 -0.94 -11.96 3.74
N ARG A 52 0.35 -11.89 4.10
CA ARG A 52 0.79 -11.61 5.47
C ARG A 52 0.25 -10.29 5.99
N TRP A 53 0.34 -9.21 5.22
CA TRP A 53 -0.16 -7.90 5.62
C TRP A 53 -1.67 -7.87 5.79
N SER A 54 -2.39 -8.61 4.95
CA SER A 54 -3.85 -8.72 5.03
C SER A 54 -4.30 -9.43 6.31
N GLU A 55 -3.59 -10.48 6.71
CA GLU A 55 -3.89 -11.32 7.87
C GLU A 55 -3.36 -10.77 9.20
N ASP A 56 -2.47 -9.78 9.16
CA ASP A 56 -1.93 -9.15 10.37
C ASP A 56 -3.07 -8.62 11.26
N ARG A 57 -2.85 -8.53 12.58
CA ARG A 57 -3.86 -7.97 13.48
C ARG A 57 -3.87 -6.45 13.46
N GLU A 58 -2.72 -5.82 13.26
CA GLU A 58 -2.61 -4.37 13.24
C GLU A 58 -3.16 -3.80 11.93
N ARG A 59 -3.95 -2.73 12.02
CA ARG A 59 -4.52 -2.07 10.83
C ARG A 59 -3.48 -1.26 10.06
N ILE A 60 -2.42 -0.81 10.73
CA ILE A 60 -1.35 0.01 10.16
C ILE A 60 -0.04 -0.72 10.40
N LEU A 61 0.67 -1.05 9.32
CA LEU A 61 1.96 -1.73 9.36
C LEU A 61 3.05 -0.78 8.85
N PHE A 62 4.22 -0.78 9.49
CA PHE A 62 5.40 -0.09 8.99
C PHE A 62 6.35 -1.12 8.40
N PHE A 63 6.66 -0.98 7.11
CA PHE A 63 7.43 -1.96 6.36
C PHE A 63 8.80 -1.39 5.96
N ASN A 64 9.84 -2.17 6.25
CA ASN A 64 11.24 -1.87 6.00
C ASN A 64 11.85 -2.92 5.07
#